data_AF-A0A353PWA4-F1
#
_entry.id   AF-A0A353PWA4-F1
#
_cell.length_a   1.000
_cell.length_b   1.000
_cell.length_c   1.000
_cell.angle_alpha   90.00
_cell.angle_beta   90.00
_cell.angle_gamma   90.00
#
_symmetry.space_group_name_H-M   'P 1'
#
loop_
_entity.id
_entity.type
_entity.pdbx_description
1 polymer ?
#
loop_
_entity_poly.entity_id
_entity_poly.type
_entity_poly.pdbx_seq_one_letter_code
_entity_poly.pdbx_strand_id
1 'polypeptide(L)'
;MKKILALFVLLVLFFSCISQKQNNAELKEVAIKEELLQLDEDIPTSTAIDLDALSKEGIKIKGRVEKIVENEKTFSEVHYYVLITEKNTSFVLFNKKGFSEGFENYLDKEVFIEAYKDIGMIGFKREKQVGLFVLSIREED
;
A
#
# COMPACT_ATOMS: atom_id res chain seq x y z
N MET A 1 -45.57 21.85 -53.34
CA MET A 1 -44.67 22.51 -52.35
C MET A 1 -44.84 21.88 -50.97
N LYS A 2 -44.37 20.63 -50.74
CA LYS A 2 -44.48 19.95 -49.43
C LYS A 2 -43.27 19.06 -49.05
N LYS A 3 -42.21 19.03 -49.87
CA LYS A 3 -41.04 18.15 -49.66
C LYS A 3 -39.78 18.84 -49.11
N ILE A 4 -39.77 20.18 -49.05
CA ILE A 4 -38.63 20.96 -48.52
C ILE A 4 -38.74 21.15 -47.00
N LEU A 5 -39.95 21.06 -46.43
CA LEU A 5 -40.17 21.31 -45.01
C LEU A 5 -39.69 20.15 -44.11
N ALA A 6 -39.73 18.91 -44.61
CA ALA A 6 -39.27 17.73 -43.85
C ALA A 6 -37.74 17.63 -43.73
N LEU A 7 -37.00 18.23 -44.68
CA LEU A 7 -35.53 18.20 -44.66
C LEU A 7 -34.94 19.21 -43.66
N PHE A 8 -35.63 20.34 -43.45
CA PHE A 8 -35.21 21.36 -42.48
C PHE A 8 -35.46 20.94 -41.02
N VAL A 9 -36.53 20.19 -40.74
CA VAL A 9 -36.81 19.70 -39.38
C VAL A 9 -35.81 18.62 -38.95
N LEU A 10 -35.33 17.79 -39.88
CA LEU A 10 -34.31 16.78 -39.58
C LEU A 10 -32.93 17.40 -39.31
N LEU A 11 -32.59 18.51 -39.99
CA LEU A 11 -31.29 19.17 -39.81
C LEU A 11 -31.19 19.94 -38.48
N VAL A 12 -32.30 20.51 -37.99
CA VAL A 12 -32.33 21.22 -36.70
C VAL A 12 -32.17 20.25 -35.52
N LEU A 13 -32.72 19.04 -35.60
CA LEU A 13 -32.58 18.04 -34.54
C LEU A 13 -31.15 17.47 -34.43
N PHE A 14 -30.40 17.41 -35.53
CA PHE A 14 -28.99 16.99 -35.49
C PHE A 14 -28.06 18.05 -34.89
N PHE A 15 -28.33 19.35 -35.08
CA PHE A 15 -27.53 20.42 -34.47
C PHE A 15 -27.78 20.59 -32.96
N SER A 16 -28.98 20.29 -32.46
CA SER A 16 -29.25 20.36 -31.02
C SER A 16 -28.63 19.20 -30.21
N CYS A 17 -28.34 18.05 -30.82
CA CYS A 17 -27.69 16.94 -30.12
C CYS A 17 -26.17 17.09 -29.99
N ILE A 18 -25.52 17.77 -30.95
CA ILE A 18 -24.06 17.98 -30.91
C ILE A 18 -23.72 19.11 -29.92
N SER A 19 -24.55 20.16 -29.84
CA SER A 19 -24.31 21.30 -28.95
C SER A 19 -24.57 21.02 -27.47
N GLN A 20 -25.33 19.98 -27.10
CA GLN A 20 -25.48 19.57 -25.69
C GLN A 20 -24.37 18.64 -25.20
N LYS A 21 -23.60 18.02 -26.09
CA LYS A 21 -22.50 17.13 -25.70
C LYS A 21 -21.22 17.90 -25.33
N GLN A 22 -21.03 19.11 -25.85
CA GLN A 22 -19.89 19.97 -25.50
C GLN A 22 -20.12 20.80 -24.23
N ASN A 23 -21.34 21.28 -23.96
CA ASN A 23 -21.61 22.03 -22.72
C ASN A 23 -21.53 21.19 -21.44
N ASN A 24 -21.69 19.86 -21.51
CA ASN A 24 -21.53 18.98 -20.35
C ASN A 24 -20.08 18.51 -20.12
N ALA A 25 -19.18 18.75 -21.08
CA ALA A 25 -17.76 18.42 -20.93
C ALA A 25 -17.01 19.58 -20.24
N GLU A 26 -17.26 20.82 -20.64
CA GLU A 26 -16.60 21.99 -20.03
C GLU A 26 -17.14 22.32 -18.63
N LEU A 27 -18.44 22.13 -18.35
CA LEU A 27 -18.98 22.30 -16.99
C LEU A 27 -18.49 21.23 -16.01
N LYS A 28 -18.09 20.05 -16.48
CA LYS A 28 -17.42 19.05 -15.63
C LYS A 28 -15.94 19.37 -15.42
N GLU A 29 -15.27 19.94 -16.41
CA GLU A 29 -13.85 20.27 -16.31
C GLU A 29 -13.57 21.51 -15.44
N VAL A 30 -14.52 22.45 -15.37
CA VAL A 30 -14.42 23.63 -14.50
C VAL A 30 -14.88 23.32 -13.06
N ALA A 31 -15.90 22.48 -12.87
CA ALA A 31 -16.29 22.03 -11.53
C ALA A 31 -15.21 21.19 -10.84
N ILE A 32 -14.35 20.49 -11.60
CA ILE A 32 -13.20 19.75 -11.05
C ILE A 32 -12.01 20.68 -10.74
N LYS A 33 -11.96 21.90 -11.31
CA LYS A 33 -10.86 22.85 -11.05
C LYS A 33 -11.12 23.82 -9.90
N GLU A 34 -12.37 24.05 -9.49
CA GLU A 34 -12.69 24.91 -8.33
C GLU A 34 -13.07 24.13 -7.07
N GLU A 35 -13.27 22.81 -7.14
CA GLU A 35 -13.28 21.91 -5.97
C GLU A 35 -11.86 21.40 -5.63
N LEU A 36 -10.84 22.19 -5.99
CA LEU A 36 -9.41 21.94 -5.70
C LEU A 36 -8.82 23.03 -4.79
N LEU A 37 -9.68 23.75 -4.08
CA LEU A 37 -9.28 24.75 -3.10
C LEU A 37 -10.19 24.66 -1.88
N GLN A 38 -9.90 23.70 -1.01
CA GLN A 38 -10.37 23.48 0.37
C GLN A 38 -10.75 22.02 0.57
N LEU A 39 -9.76 21.18 0.84
CA LEU A 39 -9.76 20.20 1.93
C LEU A 39 -8.43 19.45 1.91
N ASP A 40 -7.87 19.36 3.11
CA ASP A 40 -6.84 18.44 3.58
C ASP A 40 -5.37 18.76 3.24
N GLU A 41 -4.77 19.51 4.17
CA GLU A 41 -3.35 19.45 4.53
C GLU A 41 -2.94 18.06 5.07
N ASP A 42 -3.32 16.95 4.42
CA ASP A 42 -2.91 15.60 4.83
C ASP A 42 -2.72 14.69 3.62
N ILE A 43 -1.81 15.09 2.73
CA ILE A 43 -1.10 14.09 1.91
C ILE A 43 0.06 13.61 2.79
N PRO A 44 0.10 12.36 3.28
CA PRO A 44 1.33 11.80 3.82
C PRO A 44 2.28 11.54 2.64
N THR A 45 2.85 12.61 2.12
CA THR A 45 4.09 12.55 1.36
C THR A 45 5.16 12.23 2.39
N SER A 46 5.67 10.99 2.34
CA SER A 46 6.40 10.30 3.40
C SER A 46 5.44 9.55 4.33
N THR A 47 5.49 8.22 4.27
CA THR A 47 5.27 7.34 5.41
C THR A 47 6.02 7.98 6.58
N ALA A 48 5.35 8.74 7.44
CA ALA A 48 5.95 9.30 8.63
C ALA A 48 6.26 8.09 9.50
N ILE A 49 7.49 7.61 9.40
CA ILE A 49 7.94 6.48 10.21
C ILE A 49 7.92 7.01 11.63
N ASP A 50 7.02 6.47 12.44
CA ASP A 50 6.91 6.83 13.85
C ASP A 50 8.24 6.52 14.53
N LEU A 51 9.01 7.58 14.80
CA LEU A 51 10.35 7.47 15.38
C LEU A 51 10.27 7.00 16.84
N ASP A 52 9.12 7.17 17.51
CA ASP A 52 8.87 6.68 18.86
C ASP A 52 8.69 5.15 18.89
N ALA A 53 8.47 4.53 17.73
CA ALA A 53 8.46 3.08 17.60
C ALA A 53 9.89 2.47 17.59
N LEU A 54 10.94 3.28 17.50
CA LEU A 54 12.33 2.81 17.47
C LEU A 54 12.89 2.76 18.89
N SER A 55 13.14 1.56 19.38
CA SER A 55 13.79 1.33 20.66
C SER A 55 14.91 0.33 20.49
N LYS A 56 16.10 0.68 21.00
CA LYS A 56 17.26 -0.22 21.07
C LYS A 56 17.26 -1.09 22.32
N GLU A 57 16.22 -1.01 23.14
CA GLU A 57 16.05 -1.92 24.26
C GLU A 57 15.74 -3.32 23.70
N GLY A 58 16.55 -4.29 24.12
CA GLY A 58 16.38 -5.68 23.74
C GLY A 58 15.07 -6.21 24.32
N ILE A 59 14.16 -6.61 23.44
CA ILE A 59 12.93 -7.31 23.78
C ILE A 59 13.09 -8.81 23.53
N LYS A 60 12.46 -9.60 24.37
CA LYS A 60 12.36 -11.05 24.21
C LYS A 60 10.91 -11.41 23.97
N ILE A 61 10.61 -12.09 22.88
CA ILE A 61 9.24 -12.36 22.45
C ILE A 61 9.12 -13.75 21.85
N LYS A 62 8.02 -14.42 22.19
CA LYS A 62 7.62 -15.71 21.65
C LYS A 62 6.60 -15.50 20.52
N GLY A 63 6.70 -16.29 19.47
CA GLY A 63 5.69 -16.33 18.41
C GLY A 63 5.99 -17.37 17.34
N ARG A 64 5.17 -17.41 16.30
CA ARG A 64 5.34 -18.26 15.12
C ARG A 64 5.86 -17.45 13.95
N VAL A 65 6.85 -17.96 13.22
CA VAL A 65 7.31 -17.31 11.99
C VAL A 65 6.43 -17.72 10.81
N GLU A 66 5.95 -16.74 10.06
CA GLU A 66 5.18 -16.94 8.83
C GLU A 66 5.81 -16.16 7.68
N LYS A 67 5.55 -16.63 6.45
CA LYS A 67 5.97 -15.97 5.22
C LYS A 67 4.78 -15.29 4.58
N ILE A 68 4.90 -13.99 4.32
CA ILE A 68 3.92 -13.22 3.56
C ILE A 68 4.44 -13.03 2.14
N VAL A 69 3.52 -13.15 1.17
CA VAL A 69 3.77 -12.88 -0.24
C VAL A 69 2.83 -11.78 -0.70
N GLU A 70 3.38 -10.62 -1.01
CA GLU A 70 2.64 -9.53 -1.62
C GLU A 70 2.77 -9.59 -3.14
N ASN A 71 1.66 -9.32 -3.83
CA ASN A 71 1.57 -9.28 -5.30
C ASN A 71 1.86 -10.63 -5.98
N GLU A 72 1.29 -11.70 -5.43
CA GLU A 72 1.30 -13.04 -6.03
C GLU A 72 0.90 -12.96 -7.52
N LYS A 73 1.62 -13.68 -8.39
CA LYS A 73 1.41 -13.75 -9.85
C LYS A 73 1.90 -12.53 -10.65
N THR A 74 2.70 -11.65 -10.06
CA THR A 74 3.36 -10.55 -10.79
C THR A 74 4.86 -10.83 -10.96
N PHE A 75 5.53 -10.14 -11.90
CA PHE A 75 7.00 -10.19 -12.00
C PHE A 75 7.72 -9.61 -10.77
N SER A 76 6.98 -9.01 -9.84
CA SER A 76 7.50 -8.33 -8.66
C SER A 76 6.85 -8.88 -7.39
N GLU A 77 6.72 -10.20 -7.28
CA GLU A 77 6.34 -10.85 -6.03
C GLU A 77 7.30 -10.41 -4.92
N VAL A 78 6.74 -9.92 -3.82
CA VAL A 78 7.49 -9.45 -2.66
C VAL A 78 7.28 -10.45 -1.55
N HIS A 79 8.37 -11.06 -1.08
CA HIS A 79 8.34 -11.98 0.04
C HIS A 79 8.97 -11.33 1.27
N TYR A 80 8.34 -11.51 2.43
CA TYR A 80 8.91 -11.13 3.73
C TYR A 80 8.41 -12.06 4.82
N TYR A 81 9.07 -12.02 5.98
CA TYR A 81 8.77 -12.85 7.12
C TYR A 81 8.21 -12.03 8.27
N VAL A 82 7.22 -12.59 8.95
CA VAL A 82 6.59 -12.00 10.11
C VAL A 82 6.60 -12.96 11.29
N LEU A 83 6.71 -12.41 12.50
CA LEU A 83 6.43 -13.13 13.73
C LEU A 83 5.00 -12.85 14.17
N ILE A 84 4.18 -13.89 14.28
CA ILE A 84 2.83 -13.84 14.83
C ILE A 84 2.89 -14.27 16.29
N THR A 85 2.57 -13.36 17.20
CA THR A 85 2.56 -13.63 18.65
C THR A 85 1.24 -14.25 19.08
N GLU A 86 1.20 -14.83 20.30
CA GLU A 86 -0.03 -15.39 20.89
C GLU A 86 -1.18 -14.36 21.02
N LYS A 87 -0.86 -13.06 21.04
CA LYS A 87 -1.84 -11.97 21.06
C LYS A 87 -2.29 -11.55 19.66
N ASN A 88 -2.02 -12.35 18.63
CA ASN A 88 -2.25 -12.03 17.21
C ASN A 88 -1.60 -10.71 16.75
N THR A 89 -0.54 -10.26 17.44
CA THR A 89 0.26 -9.12 16.97
C THR A 89 1.33 -9.63 16.02
N SER A 90 1.46 -9.00 14.85
CA SER A 90 2.42 -9.34 13.81
C SER A 90 3.58 -8.35 13.76
N PHE A 91 4.81 -8.85 13.64
CA PHE A 91 6.00 -8.03 13.46
C PHE A 91 6.83 -8.48 12.27
N VAL A 92 7.22 -7.57 11.40
CA VAL A 92 8.16 -7.89 10.31
C VAL A 92 9.54 -8.19 10.91
N LEU A 93 10.21 -9.23 10.41
CA LEU A 93 11.53 -9.64 10.88
C LEU A 93 12.62 -9.11 9.96
N PHE A 94 13.67 -8.56 10.56
CA PHE A 94 14.86 -8.05 9.89
C PHE A 94 16.12 -8.72 10.42
N ASN A 95 17.05 -8.98 9.50
CA ASN A 95 18.38 -9.48 9.82
C ASN A 95 19.39 -8.34 10.05
N LYS A 96 20.65 -8.70 10.25
CA LYS A 96 21.75 -7.75 10.52
C LYS A 96 21.99 -6.65 9.47
N LYS A 97 21.45 -6.83 8.26
CA LYS A 97 21.55 -5.87 7.15
C LYS A 97 20.27 -5.06 6.96
N GLY A 98 19.28 -5.24 7.84
CA GLY A 98 17.97 -4.60 7.73
C GLY A 98 17.05 -5.23 6.68
N PHE A 99 17.34 -6.44 6.18
CA PHE A 99 16.51 -7.13 5.19
C PHE A 99 15.69 -8.26 5.83
N SER A 100 14.54 -8.58 5.24
CA SER A 100 13.69 -9.71 5.64
C SER A 100 14.11 -11.02 4.94
N GLU A 101 15.36 -11.44 5.18
CA GLU A 101 15.96 -12.65 4.60
C GLU A 101 16.65 -13.49 5.68
N GLY A 102 16.68 -14.81 5.53
CA GLY A 102 17.41 -15.73 6.43
C GLY A 102 16.54 -16.38 7.51
N PHE A 103 15.22 -16.15 7.47
CA PHE A 103 14.25 -16.72 8.42
C PHE A 103 13.52 -17.95 7.87
N GLU A 104 13.86 -18.41 6.66
CA GLU A 104 13.28 -19.57 5.97
C GLU A 104 13.27 -20.83 6.85
N ASN A 105 14.35 -21.04 7.61
CA ASN A 105 14.53 -22.24 8.44
C ASN A 105 13.58 -22.30 9.65
N TYR A 106 12.95 -21.18 9.97
CA TYR A 106 12.02 -21.04 11.10
C TYR A 106 10.56 -20.99 10.65
N LEU A 107 10.29 -21.08 9.34
CA LEU A 107 8.94 -21.00 8.80
C LEU A 107 8.02 -22.05 9.42
N ASP A 108 6.84 -21.60 9.85
CA ASP A 108 5.80 -22.38 10.52
C ASP A 108 6.21 -22.98 11.88
N LYS A 109 7.32 -22.52 12.47
CA LYS A 109 7.80 -22.95 13.79
C LYS A 109 7.49 -21.93 14.87
N GLU A 110 7.22 -22.41 16.08
CA GLU A 110 7.28 -21.57 17.27
C GLU A 110 8.74 -21.27 17.62
N VAL A 111 9.01 -19.99 17.86
CA VAL A 111 10.34 -19.49 18.14
C VAL A 111 10.30 -18.50 19.30
N PHE A 112 11.43 -18.46 19.99
CA PHE A 112 11.77 -17.38 20.91
C PHE A 112 12.81 -16.49 20.25
N ILE A 113 12.51 -15.20 20.12
CA ILE A 113 13.45 -14.23 19.55
C ILE A 113 13.88 -13.21 20.60
N GLU A 114 15.14 -12.79 20.49
CA GLU A 114 15.64 -11.57 21.09
C GLU A 114 15.85 -10.56 19.96
N ALA A 115 15.26 -9.38 20.10
CA ALA A 115 15.24 -8.37 19.04
C ALA A 115 15.15 -6.96 19.64
N TYR A 116 15.23 -5.94 18.81
CA TYR A 116 14.83 -4.59 19.17
C TYR A 116 14.04 -3.97 18.00
N LYS A 117 13.26 -2.94 18.26
CA LYS A 117 12.43 -2.33 17.21
C LYS A 117 13.30 -1.41 16.35
N ASP A 118 13.27 -1.61 15.04
CA ASP A 118 14.05 -0.82 14.09
C ASP A 118 13.32 -0.67 12.74
N ILE A 119 13.88 0.17 11.86
CA ILE A 119 13.46 0.31 10.47
C ILE A 119 14.28 -0.63 9.60
N GLY A 120 13.61 -1.56 8.94
CA GLY A 120 14.18 -2.40 7.89
C GLY A 120 13.63 -2.07 6.52
N MET A 121 14.08 -2.82 5.52
CA MET A 121 13.63 -2.76 4.14
C MET A 121 12.94 -4.07 3.76
N ILE A 122 11.76 -3.96 3.16
CA ILE A 122 11.01 -5.11 2.61
C ILE A 122 11.00 -5.11 1.08
N GLY A 123 11.07 -6.32 0.52
CA GLY A 123 10.89 -6.57 -0.90
C GLY A 123 11.92 -5.94 -1.85
N PHE A 124 11.72 -6.19 -3.14
CA PHE A 124 12.57 -5.66 -4.21
C PHE A 124 12.52 -4.12 -4.29
N LYS A 125 11.38 -3.52 -3.92
CA LYS A 125 11.18 -2.07 -3.94
C LYS A 125 11.89 -1.33 -2.79
N ARG A 126 12.51 -2.05 -1.85
CA ARG A 126 13.23 -1.49 -0.69
C ARG A 126 12.37 -0.52 0.13
N GLU A 127 11.12 -0.88 0.34
CA GLU A 127 10.20 -0.09 1.13
C GLU A 127 10.60 -0.13 2.60
N LYS A 128 10.62 1.02 3.28
CA LYS A 128 11.02 1.13 4.68
C LYS A 128 9.85 0.76 5.58
N GLN A 129 10.08 -0.13 6.55
CA GLN A 129 9.05 -0.56 7.49
C GLN A 129 9.60 -0.73 8.90
N VAL A 130 8.78 -0.42 9.91
CA VAL A 130 9.09 -0.71 11.31
C VAL A 130 8.84 -2.19 11.59
N GLY A 131 9.78 -2.82 12.28
CA GLY A 131 9.74 -4.24 12.60
C GLY A 131 10.77 -4.59 13.68
N LEU A 132 11.16 -5.85 13.72
CA LEU A 132 12.09 -6.39 14.71
C LEU A 132 13.42 -6.72 14.06
N PHE A 133 14.46 -6.02 14.47
CA PHE A 133 15.82 -6.41 14.16
C PHE A 133 16.23 -7.55 15.09
N VAL A 134 16.36 -8.74 14.53
CA VAL A 134 16.57 -9.97 15.30
C VAL A 134 18.05 -10.12 15.67
N LEU A 135 18.31 -10.18 16.97
CA LEU A 135 19.62 -10.45 17.56
C LEU A 135 19.88 -11.95 17.69
N SER A 136 18.88 -12.70 18.14
CA SER A 136 18.91 -14.16 18.21
C SER A 136 17.52 -14.75 17.99
N ILE A 137 17.47 -15.96 17.41
CA ILE A 137 16.25 -16.73 17.19
C ILE A 137 16.55 -18.20 17.48
N ARG A 138 15.67 -18.84 18.23
CA ARG A 138 15.75 -20.26 18.57
C ARG A 138 14.37 -20.89 18.47
N GLU A 139 14.32 -22.13 18.02
CA GLU A 139 13.11 -22.95 18.09
C GLU A 139 12.76 -23.20 19.55
N GLU A 140 11.46 -23.24 19.84
CA GLU A 140 10.97 -23.65 21.15
C GLU A 140 10.79 -25.17 21.14
N ASP A 141 11.46 -25.84 22.09
CA ASP A 141 11.45 -27.29 22.25
C ASP A 141 10.07 -27.83 22.69
#